data_AF-A0A645EYQ7-F1
#
_entry.id   AF-A0A645EYQ7-F1
#
_cell.length_a   1.000
_cell.length_b   1.000
_cell.length_c   1.000
_cell.angle_alpha   90.00
_cell.angle_beta   90.00
_cell.angle_gamma   90.00
#
_symmetry.space_group_name_H-M   'P 1'
#
loop_
_entity.id
_entity.type
_entity.pdbx_description
1 polymer ?
#
loop_
_entity_poly.entity_id
_entity_poly.type
_entity_poly.pdbx_seq_one_letter_code
_entity_poly.pdbx_strand_id
1 'polypeptide(L)'
;MEHGVEEMMPGFEVKAVEGVPLMFTKHCIKYEMGWCPREGKKSEMKEPFRLKNNDQEYELRFDCKKCEMHVFAASTPVANG
;
A
#
# COMPACT_ATOMS: atom_id res chain seq x y z
N MET A 1 -25.65 20.40 -17.59
CA MET A 1 -25.40 19.56 -16.41
C MET A 1 -23.93 19.73 -16.07
N GLU A 2 -23.57 20.82 -15.42
CA GLU A 2 -22.22 21.00 -14.86
C GLU A 2 -22.41 20.97 -13.35
N HIS A 3 -21.79 19.99 -12.70
CA HIS A 3 -21.89 19.78 -11.26
C HIS A 3 -20.48 19.84 -10.67
N GLY A 4 -20.13 21.00 -10.11
CA GLY A 4 -19.31 21.10 -8.91
C GLY A 4 -17.83 20.68 -8.94
N VAL A 5 -17.19 20.55 -10.10
CA VAL A 5 -15.73 20.31 -10.15
C VAL A 5 -15.02 21.66 -10.29
N GLU A 6 -14.39 22.11 -9.21
CA GLU A 6 -13.64 23.38 -9.18
C GLU A 6 -12.24 23.24 -9.82
N GLU A 7 -11.60 22.07 -9.71
CA GLU A 7 -10.32 21.75 -10.35
C GLU A 7 -10.23 20.27 -10.74
N MET A 8 -9.64 19.99 -11.91
CA MET A 8 -9.26 18.64 -12.34
C MET A 8 -7.75 18.46 -12.19
N MET A 9 -7.34 17.54 -11.30
CA MET A 9 -5.95 17.11 -11.21
C MET A 9 -5.58 16.18 -12.37
N PRO A 10 -4.30 16.15 -12.80
CA PRO A 10 -3.83 15.14 -13.76
C PRO A 10 -4.08 13.72 -13.24
N GLY A 11 -4.33 12.79 -14.16
CA GLY A 11 -4.36 11.36 -13.83
C GLY A 11 -3.04 10.91 -13.21
N PHE A 12 -3.09 9.89 -12.36
CA PHE A 12 -1.92 9.39 -11.63
C PHE A 12 -0.83 8.87 -12.59
N GLU A 13 -1.24 8.35 -13.75
CA GLU A 13 -0.39 7.93 -14.86
C GLU A 13 0.37 9.10 -15.53
N VAL A 14 -0.17 10.32 -15.44
CA VAL A 14 0.46 11.54 -15.96
C VAL A 14 1.34 12.18 -14.89
N LYS A 15 0.86 12.23 -13.64
CA LYS A 15 1.60 12.80 -12.52
C LYS A 15 1.37 11.96 -11.26
N ALA A 16 2.38 11.17 -10.93
CA ALA A 16 2.38 10.42 -9.68
C ALA A 16 2.46 11.37 -8.47
N VAL A 17 1.71 11.03 -7.42
CA VAL A 17 1.80 11.69 -6.12
C VAL A 17 2.63 10.80 -5.20
N GLU A 18 3.62 11.37 -4.53
CA GLU A 18 4.45 10.62 -3.60
C GLU A 18 3.71 10.32 -2.30
N GLY A 19 4.02 9.18 -1.68
CA GLY A 19 3.51 8.83 -0.36
C GLY A 19 2.03 8.45 -0.30
N VAL A 20 1.35 8.27 -1.44
CA VAL A 20 -0.03 7.76 -1.50
C VAL A 20 -0.05 6.28 -1.89
N PRO A 21 -1.05 5.50 -1.43
CA PRO A 21 -1.17 4.11 -1.84
C PRO A 21 -1.52 4.01 -3.32
N LEU A 22 -0.85 3.10 -4.03
CA LEU A 22 -1.18 2.71 -5.40
C LEU A 22 -2.47 1.89 -5.44
N MET A 23 -2.69 1.06 -4.41
CA MET A 23 -3.84 0.18 -4.30
C MET A 23 -4.21 -0.06 -2.83
N PHE A 24 -5.50 -0.24 -2.57
CA PHE A 24 -6.04 -0.80 -1.35
C PHE A 24 -6.80 -2.09 -1.68
N THR A 25 -6.63 -3.11 -0.85
CA THR A 25 -7.33 -4.40 -1.03
C THR A 25 -7.75 -4.98 0.31
N LYS A 26 -8.88 -5.71 0.30
CA LYS A 26 -9.34 -6.51 1.45
C LYS A 26 -8.69 -7.88 1.51
N HIS A 27 -8.05 -8.30 0.42
CA HIS A 27 -7.26 -9.53 0.36
C HIS A 27 -5.91 -9.29 1.04
N CYS A 28 -5.85 -9.61 2.33
CA CYS A 28 -4.76 -9.21 3.22
C CYS A 28 -3.79 -10.38 3.45
N ILE A 29 -2.51 -10.20 3.11
CA ILE A 29 -1.49 -11.26 3.28
C ILE A 29 -1.31 -11.67 4.76
N LYS A 30 -1.51 -10.76 5.72
CA LYS A 30 -1.50 -11.14 7.16
C LYS A 30 -2.62 -12.13 7.48
N TYR A 31 -3.78 -12.01 6.85
CA TYR A 31 -4.85 -12.99 7.04
C TYR A 31 -4.48 -14.33 6.42
N GLU A 32 -4.01 -14.33 5.18
CA GLU A 32 -3.63 -15.55 4.46
C GLU A 32 -2.51 -16.33 5.16
N MET A 33 -1.55 -15.64 5.74
CA MET A 33 -0.42 -16.25 6.47
C MET A 33 -0.76 -16.59 7.93
N GLY A 34 -1.99 -16.34 8.39
CA GLY A 34 -2.39 -16.61 9.78
C GLY A 34 -1.78 -15.66 10.82
N TRP A 35 -1.39 -14.44 10.40
CA TRP A 35 -0.77 -13.40 11.23
C TRP A 35 -1.68 -12.21 11.51
N CYS A 36 -2.94 -12.26 11.11
CA CYS A 36 -3.87 -11.15 11.29
C CYS A 36 -4.13 -10.88 12.78
N PRO A 37 -3.81 -9.69 13.31
CA PRO A 37 -4.00 -9.39 14.72
C PRO A 37 -5.47 -9.32 15.13
N ARG A 38 -6.41 -9.13 14.20
CA ARG A 38 -7.85 -9.25 14.50
C ARG A 38 -8.27 -10.68 14.87
N GLU A 39 -7.51 -11.69 14.43
CA GLU A 39 -7.74 -13.10 14.77
C GLU A 39 -7.00 -13.51 16.06
N GLY A 40 -6.48 -12.54 16.82
CA GLY A 40 -5.66 -12.80 18.02
C GLY A 40 -4.27 -13.36 17.71
N LYS A 41 -3.82 -13.25 16.45
CA LYS A 41 -2.52 -13.76 15.99
C LYS A 41 -1.45 -12.68 16.05
N LYS A 42 -0.19 -13.11 16.06
CA LYS A 42 0.98 -12.22 15.99
C LYS A 42 1.99 -12.83 15.03
N SER A 43 2.51 -12.02 14.12
CA SER A 43 3.63 -12.46 13.26
C SER A 43 4.94 -12.47 14.07
N GLU A 44 5.79 -13.44 13.79
CA GLU A 44 7.19 -13.45 14.25
C GLU A 44 8.10 -12.64 13.30
N MET A 45 7.60 -12.30 12.11
CA MET A 45 8.31 -11.54 11.10
C MET A 45 8.28 -10.04 11.42
N LYS A 46 9.39 -9.35 11.15
CA LYS A 46 9.46 -7.89 11.28
C LYS A 46 8.88 -7.22 10.02
N GLU A 47 8.00 -6.25 10.24
CA GLU A 47 7.50 -5.35 9.20
C GLU A 47 8.56 -4.30 8.81
N PRO A 48 8.49 -3.70 7.60
CA PRO A 48 7.40 -3.82 6.62
C PRO A 48 7.49 -5.09 5.76
N PHE A 49 6.33 -5.59 5.33
CA PHE A 49 6.25 -6.62 4.30
C PHE A 49 6.34 -5.98 2.92
N ARG A 50 6.89 -6.70 1.95
CA ARG A 50 7.04 -6.23 0.57
C ARG A 50 6.54 -7.26 -0.42
N LEU A 51 5.93 -6.79 -1.51
CA LEU A 51 5.65 -7.61 -2.70
C LEU A 51 6.71 -7.34 -3.75
N LYS A 52 7.17 -8.38 -4.42
CA LYS A 52 8.04 -8.27 -5.58
C LYS A 52 7.29 -8.80 -6.81
N ASN A 53 7.24 -8.00 -7.86
CA ASN A 53 6.69 -8.38 -9.16
C ASN A 53 7.70 -7.97 -10.24
N ASN A 54 8.38 -8.95 -10.83
CA ASN A 54 9.53 -8.72 -11.71
C ASN A 54 10.59 -7.84 -11.02
N ASP A 55 10.95 -6.72 -11.64
CA ASP A 55 11.92 -5.74 -11.15
C ASP A 55 11.30 -4.68 -10.22
N GLN A 56 10.00 -4.76 -9.96
CA GLN A 56 9.30 -3.82 -9.09
C GLN A 56 9.12 -4.40 -7.69
N GLU A 57 9.37 -3.57 -6.69
CA GLU A 57 9.09 -3.85 -5.30
C GLU A 57 8.06 -2.86 -4.75
N TYR A 58 7.21 -3.34 -3.85
CA TYR A 58 6.12 -2.58 -3.26
C TYR A 58 6.11 -2.77 -1.75
N GLU A 59 5.97 -1.68 -1.00
CA GLU A 59 5.80 -1.74 0.46
C GLU A 59 4.33 -1.99 0.81
N LEU A 60 4.10 -2.90 1.74
CA LEU A 60 2.77 -3.18 2.28
C LEU A 60 2.57 -2.50 3.63
N ARG A 61 1.48 -1.75 3.75
CA ARG A 61 0.97 -1.21 5.02
C ARG A 61 -0.40 -1.80 5.32
N PHE A 62 -0.76 -1.85 6.60
CA PHE A 62 -1.96 -2.56 7.04
C PHE A 62 -2.79 -1.70 7.99
N ASP A 63 -4.03 -1.41 7.60
CA ASP A 63 -5.07 -1.00 8.53
C ASP A 63 -5.88 -2.24 8.92
N CYS A 64 -5.37 -2.96 9.93
CA CYS A 64 -6.01 -4.18 10.41
C CYS A 64 -7.39 -3.90 11.02
N LYS A 65 -7.68 -2.68 11.50
CA LYS A 65 -9.01 -2.33 12.01
C LYS A 65 -10.02 -2.32 10.85
N LYS A 66 -9.66 -1.73 9.71
CA LYS A 66 -10.51 -1.65 8.50
C LYS A 66 -10.48 -2.87 7.59
N CYS A 67 -9.61 -3.87 7.84
CA CYS A 67 -9.38 -4.99 6.92
C CYS A 67 -8.71 -4.55 5.61
N GLU A 68 -7.84 -3.55 5.65
CA GLU A 68 -7.23 -3.01 4.43
C GLU A 68 -5.73 -3.28 4.42
N MET A 69 -5.26 -3.83 3.32
CA MET A 69 -3.85 -3.84 2.95
C MET A 69 -3.64 -2.76 1.89
N HIS A 70 -2.70 -1.86 2.12
CA HIS A 70 -2.34 -0.76 1.24
C HIS A 70 -0.99 -1.06 0.60
N VAL A 71 -0.93 -0.94 -0.72
CA VAL A 71 0.26 -1.17 -1.54
C VAL A 71 0.86 0.18 -1.91
N PHE A 72 2.11 0.41 -1.54
CA PHE A 72 2.86 1.62 -1.86
C PHE A 72 3.99 1.28 -2.82
N ALA A 73 4.38 2.24 -3.66
CA ALA A 73 5.67 2.15 -4.36
C ALA A 73 6.78 1.97 -3.33
N ALA A 74 7.75 1.09 -3.58
CA ALA A 74 8.93 1.02 -2.73
C ALA A 74 9.62 2.40 -2.74
N SER A 75 9.86 2.96 -1.56
CA SER A 75 10.73 4.13 -1.43
C SER A 75 12.09 3.75 -1.99
N THR A 76 12.60 4.49 -2.98
CA THR A 76 14.00 4.36 -3.38
C THR A 76 14.85 4.57 -2.12
N PRO A 77 15.81 3.70 -1.79
CA PRO A 77 16.82 4.09 -0.83
C PRO A 77 17.48 5.33 -1.42
N VAL A 78 17.41 6.47 -0.73
CA VAL A 78 18.32 7.57 -1.03
C VAL A 78 19.70 6.97 -0.89
N ALA A 79 20.40 6.78 -2.01
CA ALA A 79 21.82 6.51 -1.99
C ALA A 79 22.44 7.70 -1.27
N ASN A 80 22.81 7.49 -0.01
CA ASN A 80 23.62 8.46 0.71
C ASN A 80 24.90 8.62 -0.11
N GLY A 81 25.14 9.85 -0.57
CA GLY A 81 26.35 10.23 -1.29
C GLY A 81 27.62 10.05 -0.48
#